data_AF-A0A914YN34-F1
#
_entry.id   AF-A0A914YN34-F1
#
_cell.length_a   1.000
_cell.length_b   1.000
_cell.length_c   1.000
_cell.angle_alpha   90.00
_cell.angle_beta   90.00
_cell.angle_gamma   90.00
#
_symmetry.space_group_name_H-M   'P 1'
#
loop_
_entity.id
_entity.type
_entity.pdbx_description
1 polymer ?
#
loop_
_entity_poly.entity_id
_entity_poly.type
_entity_poly.pdbx_seq_one_letter_code
_entity_poly.pdbx_strand_id
1 'polypeptide(L)'
;MVITKTLDTFDSTKKLAGHSFTSGWLLNSLRENDKLYSQLFGNRLVKDITAFDVSGGKGFLSIVLRCTVFFVDSVNDTDDVYTTILKIPGFDSFKNDFLTDQLRTIFTEFHKSECDFYNILAPILDGPTPTVFKTVEWILDESEGCIHMEDLTMRGRTMTYFETVNLAQIKCLIQHLAHMHKNILCSDTKIWKEKHLKSSTGFIEVLDMMNESVEVLLKKCDFEGKSLK
;
A
#
# COMPACT_ATOMS: atom_id res chain seq x y z
N MET A 1 -0.04 -24.93 18.25
CA MET A 1 -0.68 -25.43 17.02
C MET A 1 -2.14 -25.00 17.06
N VAL A 2 -2.50 -23.90 16.40
CA VAL A 2 -3.89 -23.44 16.34
C VAL A 2 -4.52 -24.12 15.13
N ILE A 3 -5.38 -25.11 15.38
CA ILE A 3 -6.09 -25.85 14.35
C ILE A 3 -7.18 -24.92 13.81
N THR A 4 -7.00 -24.46 12.58
CA THR A 4 -8.08 -23.80 11.86
C THR A 4 -9.20 -24.81 11.65
N LYS A 5 -10.44 -24.44 11.98
CA LYS A 5 -11.56 -25.08 11.31
C LYS A 5 -11.73 -24.36 9.98
N THR A 6 -11.11 -24.88 8.94
CA THR A 6 -11.50 -24.58 7.57
C THR A 6 -12.64 -25.51 7.19
N LEU A 7 -13.55 -25.09 6.31
CA LEU A 7 -14.34 -26.07 5.57
C LEU A 7 -13.35 -27.01 4.86
N ASP A 8 -13.67 -28.30 4.79
CA ASP A 8 -12.86 -29.29 4.05
C ASP A 8 -12.68 -28.91 2.57
N THR A 9 -13.46 -27.93 2.09
CA THR A 9 -13.45 -27.39 0.73
C THR A 9 -12.77 -26.03 0.58
N PHE A 10 -12.30 -25.38 1.66
CA PHE A 10 -11.63 -24.07 1.55
C PHE A 10 -10.21 -24.25 1.01
N ASP A 11 -9.94 -23.68 -0.17
CA ASP A 11 -8.62 -23.71 -0.78
C ASP A 11 -7.72 -22.59 -0.22
N SER A 12 -6.93 -22.92 0.80
CA SER A 12 -5.92 -22.01 1.34
C SER A 12 -4.75 -21.72 0.39
N THR A 13 -4.60 -22.50 -0.69
CA THR A 13 -3.53 -22.34 -1.68
C THR A 13 -3.92 -21.41 -2.84
N LYS A 14 -5.21 -21.08 -2.96
CA LYS A 14 -5.75 -20.12 -3.92
C LYS A 14 -4.97 -18.80 -3.87
N LYS A 15 -4.34 -18.47 -4.99
CA LYS A 15 -3.63 -17.20 -5.23
C LYS A 15 -4.60 -16.01 -5.23
N LEU A 16 -4.16 -14.88 -4.67
CA LEU A 16 -4.93 -13.66 -4.61
C LEU A 16 -4.73 -12.86 -5.90
N ALA A 17 -5.78 -12.79 -6.73
CA ALA A 17 -5.78 -12.10 -8.02
C ALA A 17 -4.60 -12.50 -8.95
N GLY A 18 -4.13 -13.75 -8.86
CA GLY A 18 -3.04 -14.27 -9.70
C GLY A 18 -1.62 -14.07 -9.13
N HIS A 19 -1.45 -13.27 -8.07
CA HIS A 19 -0.16 -13.03 -7.43
C HIS A 19 0.30 -14.19 -6.55
N SER A 20 1.57 -14.19 -6.14
CA SER A 20 2.18 -15.27 -5.35
C SER A 20 1.59 -15.44 -3.95
N PHE A 21 0.96 -14.39 -3.39
CA PHE A 21 0.30 -14.43 -2.10
C PHE A 21 -0.99 -15.27 -2.15
N THR A 22 -1.17 -16.15 -1.18
CA THR A 22 -2.32 -17.07 -1.12
C THR A 22 -3.32 -16.66 -0.05
N SER A 23 -4.52 -17.23 -0.15
CA SER A 23 -5.58 -17.11 0.85
C SER A 23 -5.10 -17.54 2.25
N GLY A 24 -4.32 -18.61 2.35
CA GLY A 24 -3.71 -19.06 3.60
C GLY A 24 -2.67 -18.09 4.15
N TRP A 25 -1.84 -17.49 3.30
CA TRP A 25 -0.88 -16.46 3.71
C TRP A 25 -1.59 -15.24 4.31
N LEU A 26 -2.68 -14.77 3.68
CA LEU A 26 -3.47 -13.64 4.15
C LEU A 26 -4.06 -13.91 5.54
N LEU A 27 -4.72 -15.06 5.72
CA LEU A 27 -5.32 -15.44 6.99
C LEU A 27 -4.29 -15.59 8.11
N ASN A 28 -3.12 -16.16 7.81
CA ASN A 28 -2.04 -16.27 8.79
C ASN A 28 -1.53 -14.89 9.20
N SER A 29 -1.36 -13.97 8.23
CA SER A 29 -0.97 -12.60 8.52
C SER A 29 -1.95 -11.90 9.46
N LEU A 30 -3.26 -12.09 9.30
CA LEU A 30 -4.27 -11.51 10.20
C LEU A 30 -4.24 -12.14 11.59
N ARG A 31 -4.15 -13.47 11.69
CA ARG A 31 -4.15 -14.14 13.00
C ARG A 31 -2.94 -13.76 13.84
N GLU A 32 -1.80 -13.62 13.20
CA GLU A 32 -0.55 -13.31 13.88
C GLU A 32 -0.49 -11.85 14.34
N ASN A 33 -1.11 -10.92 13.60
CA ASN A 33 -0.83 -9.49 13.76
C ASN A 33 -2.08 -8.60 13.97
N ASP A 34 -3.28 -9.14 13.77
CA ASP A 34 -4.53 -8.42 13.94
C ASP A 34 -5.34 -8.99 15.13
N LYS A 35 -5.28 -8.25 16.24
CA LYS A 35 -6.00 -8.60 17.47
C LYS A 35 -7.51 -8.54 17.28
N LEU A 36 -8.00 -7.56 16.52
CA LEU A 36 -9.43 -7.38 16.29
C LEU A 36 -9.97 -8.54 15.47
N TYR A 37 -9.29 -8.88 14.38
CA TYR A 37 -9.61 -10.06 13.59
C TYR A 37 -9.60 -11.33 14.45
N SER A 38 -8.55 -11.53 15.23
CA SER A 38 -8.41 -12.72 16.07
C SER A 38 -9.51 -12.85 17.12
N GLN A 39 -9.96 -11.73 17.69
CA GLN A 39 -11.01 -11.69 18.71
C GLN A 39 -12.42 -11.88 18.13
N LEU A 40 -12.73 -11.21 17.02
CA LEU A 40 -14.08 -11.18 16.45
C LEU A 40 -14.33 -12.32 15.45
N PHE A 41 -13.30 -12.73 14.73
CA PHE A 41 -13.42 -13.62 13.57
C PHE A 41 -12.49 -14.84 13.61
N GLY A 42 -11.49 -14.86 14.50
CA GLY A 42 -10.42 -15.88 14.49
C GLY A 42 -10.90 -17.33 14.60
N ASN A 43 -12.06 -17.55 15.21
CA ASN A 43 -12.67 -18.88 15.39
C ASN A 43 -13.76 -19.23 14.35
N ARG A 44 -14.09 -18.29 13.44
CA ARG A 44 -15.14 -18.49 12.45
C ARG A 44 -14.62 -19.31 11.27
N LEU A 45 -15.52 -20.10 10.68
CA LEU A 45 -15.24 -20.86 9.47
C LEU A 45 -15.18 -19.91 8.28
N VAL A 46 -14.06 -19.89 7.56
CA VAL A 46 -13.94 -19.14 6.31
C VAL A 46 -14.63 -19.92 5.18
N LYS A 47 -15.52 -19.24 4.45
CA LYS A 47 -16.24 -19.73 3.27
C LYS A 47 -15.43 -19.53 2.00
N ASP A 48 -14.99 -18.30 1.75
CA ASP A 48 -14.16 -17.92 0.60
C ASP A 48 -13.36 -16.65 0.91
N ILE A 49 -12.35 -16.38 0.09
CA ILE A 49 -11.63 -15.11 0.03
C ILE A 49 -11.63 -14.63 -1.42
N THR A 50 -12.06 -13.39 -1.62
CA THR A 50 -11.93 -12.70 -2.90
C THR A 50 -10.89 -11.61 -2.81
N ALA A 51 -10.24 -11.31 -3.93
CA ALA A 51 -9.31 -10.20 -4.06
C ALA A 51 -9.63 -9.47 -5.36
N PHE A 52 -9.82 -8.16 -5.27
CA PHE A 52 -10.17 -7.31 -6.40
C PHE A 52 -9.26 -6.09 -6.44
N ASP A 53 -8.71 -5.76 -7.61
CA ASP A 53 -7.90 -4.56 -7.79
C ASP A 53 -8.75 -3.29 -7.69
N VAL A 54 -8.53 -2.52 -6.63
CA VAL A 54 -9.17 -1.23 -6.38
C VAL A 54 -8.32 -0.05 -6.82
N SER A 55 -7.11 -0.29 -7.36
CA SER A 55 -6.26 0.77 -7.88
C SER A 55 -6.85 1.43 -9.13
N GLY A 56 -7.63 0.67 -9.92
CA GLY A 56 -8.20 1.14 -11.18
C GLY A 56 -7.16 1.66 -12.17
N GLY A 57 -5.94 1.07 -12.15
CA GLY A 57 -4.79 1.52 -12.94
C GLY A 57 -4.13 2.81 -12.43
N LYS A 58 -4.57 3.35 -11.29
CA LYS A 58 -4.02 4.58 -10.67
C LYS A 58 -3.00 4.29 -9.58
N GLY A 59 -2.68 3.03 -9.34
CA GLY A 59 -1.73 2.62 -8.30
C GLY A 59 -0.26 2.92 -8.64
N PHE A 60 0.01 3.44 -9.86
CA PHE A 60 1.32 3.84 -10.36
C PHE A 60 2.34 2.70 -10.27
N LEU A 61 3.07 2.60 -9.15
CA LEU A 61 4.08 1.57 -8.86
C LEU A 61 3.54 0.37 -8.09
N SER A 62 2.22 0.21 -8.00
CA SER A 62 1.62 -0.87 -7.24
C SER A 62 0.23 -1.23 -7.76
N ILE A 63 -0.13 -2.50 -7.60
CA ILE A 63 -1.53 -2.95 -7.61
C ILE A 63 -2.03 -2.91 -6.17
N VAL A 64 -3.26 -2.46 -5.97
CA VAL A 64 -3.88 -2.37 -4.64
C VAL A 64 -5.10 -3.27 -4.65
N LEU A 65 -4.98 -4.43 -4.00
CA LEU A 65 -6.07 -5.40 -3.92
C LEU A 65 -6.88 -5.15 -2.65
N ARG A 66 -8.20 -5.04 -2.77
CA ARG A 66 -9.11 -5.24 -1.65
C ARG A 66 -9.38 -6.73 -1.50
N CYS A 67 -8.96 -7.29 -0.37
CA CYS A 67 -9.23 -8.66 0.01
C CYS A 67 -10.46 -8.72 0.91
N THR A 68 -11.42 -9.58 0.60
CA THR A 68 -12.65 -9.77 1.38
C THR A 68 -12.74 -11.21 1.85
N VAL A 69 -12.82 -11.40 3.17
CA VAL A 69 -12.98 -12.71 3.81
C VAL A 69 -14.46 -12.91 4.12
N PHE A 70 -15.03 -13.98 3.56
CA PHE A 70 -16.42 -14.38 3.78
C PHE A 70 -16.46 -15.54 4.78
N PHE A 71 -17.42 -15.51 5.70
CA PHE A 71 -17.59 -16.54 6.73
C PHE A 71 -18.84 -17.39 6.47
N VAL A 72 -18.82 -18.65 6.90
CA VAL A 72 -19.91 -19.62 6.64
C VAL A 72 -21.19 -19.27 7.38
N ASP A 73 -21.05 -18.73 8.59
CA ASP A 73 -22.15 -18.31 9.47
C ASP A 73 -22.70 -16.91 9.14
N SER A 74 -22.17 -16.28 8.09
CA SER A 74 -22.69 -15.00 7.60
C SER A 74 -24.10 -15.17 7.02
N VAL A 75 -25.03 -14.33 7.49
CA VAL A 75 -26.44 -14.34 7.04
C VAL A 75 -26.57 -13.79 5.63
N ASN A 76 -25.76 -12.78 5.29
CA ASN A 76 -25.69 -12.15 3.97
C ASN A 76 -24.22 -11.88 3.61
N ASP A 77 -23.83 -12.18 2.37
CA ASP A 77 -22.45 -12.01 1.87
C ASP A 77 -21.99 -10.52 1.82
N THR A 78 -22.71 -9.56 2.41
CA THR A 78 -22.38 -8.12 2.40
C THR A 78 -22.13 -7.51 3.76
N ASP A 79 -22.77 -8.01 4.82
CA ASP A 79 -22.84 -7.28 6.09
C ASP A 79 -21.90 -7.86 7.16
N ASP A 80 -21.40 -9.07 6.92
CA ASP A 80 -20.59 -9.81 7.89
C ASP A 80 -19.36 -10.43 7.20
N VAL A 81 -18.53 -9.52 6.69
CA VAL A 81 -17.26 -9.81 6.00
C VAL A 81 -16.12 -9.07 6.68
N TYR A 82 -14.90 -9.56 6.48
CA TYR A 82 -13.69 -8.86 6.91
C TYR A 82 -12.90 -8.36 5.70
N THR A 83 -12.67 -7.05 5.61
CA THR A 83 -11.98 -6.45 4.47
C THR A 83 -10.61 -5.91 4.85
N THR A 84 -9.62 -6.19 4.00
CA THR A 84 -8.24 -5.73 4.15
C THR A 84 -7.68 -5.29 2.80
N ILE A 85 -6.53 -4.61 2.83
CA ILE A 85 -5.83 -4.15 1.64
C ILE A 85 -4.49 -4.88 1.53
N LEU A 86 -4.23 -5.42 0.35
CA LEU A 86 -2.93 -5.95 -0.05
C LEU A 86 -2.36 -5.06 -1.17
N LYS A 87 -1.39 -4.23 -0.82
CA LYS A 87 -0.62 -3.44 -1.79
C LYS A 87 0.57 -4.26 -2.26
N ILE A 88 0.67 -4.50 -3.56
CA ILE A 88 1.75 -5.27 -4.18
C ILE A 88 2.52 -4.31 -5.10
N PRO A 89 3.82 -4.05 -4.84
CA PRO A 89 4.62 -3.23 -5.72
C PRO A 89 4.84 -3.98 -7.04
N GLY A 90 4.89 -3.24 -8.14
CA GLY A 90 4.99 -3.85 -9.45
C GLY A 90 5.22 -2.82 -10.55
N PHE A 91 5.50 -3.34 -11.75
CA PHE A 91 5.76 -2.52 -12.93
C PHE A 91 4.63 -2.57 -13.95
N ASP A 92 3.48 -3.14 -13.61
CA ASP A 92 2.39 -3.41 -14.57
C ASP A 92 1.86 -2.15 -15.27
N SER A 93 2.01 -0.98 -14.65
CA SER A 93 1.63 0.32 -15.22
C SER A 93 2.63 0.88 -16.23
N PHE A 94 3.83 0.31 -16.34
CA PHE A 94 4.90 0.81 -17.22
C PHE A 94 5.03 -0.04 -18.47
N LYS A 95 5.24 0.61 -19.61
CA LYS A 95 5.69 -0.09 -20.82
C LYS A 95 7.14 -0.52 -20.61
N ASN A 96 7.48 -1.75 -21.01
CA ASN A 96 8.82 -2.33 -20.82
C ASN A 96 9.97 -1.42 -21.29
N ASP A 97 9.75 -0.65 -22.36
CA ASP A 97 10.76 0.26 -22.93
C ASP A 97 11.15 1.43 -22.00
N PHE A 98 10.37 1.70 -20.95
CA PHE A 98 10.64 2.76 -19.96
C PHE A 98 11.39 2.24 -18.71
N LEU A 99 11.41 0.92 -18.47
CA LEU A 99 11.94 0.33 -17.24
C LEU A 99 13.42 -0.03 -17.40
N THR A 100 14.30 0.94 -17.13
CA THR A 100 15.73 0.66 -16.98
C THR A 100 16.01 -0.08 -15.67
N ASP A 101 17.10 -0.84 -15.59
CA ASP A 101 17.50 -1.52 -14.34
C ASP A 101 17.71 -0.55 -13.17
N GLN A 102 18.16 0.67 -13.46
CA GLN A 102 18.25 1.75 -12.47
C GLN A 102 16.88 2.13 -11.91
N LEU A 103 15.87 2.32 -12.76
CA LEU A 103 14.51 2.62 -12.31
C LEU A 103 13.90 1.47 -11.51
N ARG A 104 14.11 0.22 -11.95
CA ARG A 104 13.65 -0.97 -11.22
C ARG A 104 14.24 -1.00 -9.81
N THR A 105 15.53 -0.68 -9.68
CA THR A 105 16.22 -0.59 -8.38
C THR A 105 15.68 0.54 -7.50
N ILE A 106 15.47 1.73 -8.06
CA ILE A 106 14.88 2.86 -7.31
C ILE A 106 13.48 2.51 -6.80
N PHE A 107 12.67 1.84 -7.62
CA PHE A 107 11.32 1.44 -7.24
C PHE A 107 11.27 0.34 -6.18
N THR A 108 12.23 -0.60 -6.18
CA THR A 108 12.35 -1.56 -5.08
C THR A 108 12.80 -0.88 -3.78
N GLU A 109 13.70 0.11 -3.88
CA GLU A 109 14.11 0.94 -2.73
C GLU A 109 12.95 1.75 -2.15
N PHE A 110 12.06 2.31 -2.99
CA PHE A 110 10.84 2.99 -2.53
C PHE A 110 9.92 2.06 -1.73
N HIS A 111 9.66 0.86 -2.23
CA HIS A 111 8.86 -0.14 -1.49
C HIS A 111 9.54 -0.55 -0.18
N LYS A 112 10.86 -0.73 -0.19
CA LYS A 112 11.64 -1.03 1.02
C LYS A 112 11.54 0.09 2.05
N SER A 113 11.67 1.34 1.62
CA SER A 113 11.51 2.51 2.48
C SER A 113 10.09 2.61 3.05
N GLU A 114 9.07 2.29 2.26
CA GLU A 114 7.69 2.21 2.74
C GLU A 114 7.50 1.10 3.79
N CYS A 115 8.09 -0.09 3.57
CA CYS A 115 8.10 -1.15 4.58
C CYS A 115 8.78 -0.70 5.88
N ASP A 116 9.95 -0.05 5.79
CA ASP A 116 10.66 0.50 6.95
C ASP A 116 9.81 1.54 7.68
N PHE A 117 9.12 2.41 6.94
CA PHE A 117 8.25 3.43 7.53
C PHE A 117 7.20 2.77 8.43
N TYR A 118 6.49 1.75 7.93
CA TYR A 118 5.46 1.07 8.70
C TYR A 118 6.01 0.22 9.86
N ASN A 119 7.20 -0.37 9.71
CA ASN A 119 7.79 -1.21 10.76
C ASN A 119 8.49 -0.41 11.86
N ILE A 120 9.04 0.77 11.54
CA ILE A 120 9.91 1.54 12.45
C ILE A 120 9.23 2.82 12.91
N LEU A 121 8.68 3.62 11.99
CA LEU A 121 8.15 4.94 12.31
C LEU A 121 6.67 4.91 12.69
N ALA A 122 5.82 4.26 11.89
CA ALA A 122 4.38 4.24 12.15
C ALA A 122 4.00 3.85 13.59
N PRO A 123 4.67 2.90 14.28
CA PRO A 123 4.36 2.55 15.67
C PRO A 123 4.65 3.65 16.69
N ILE A 124 5.50 4.63 16.35
CA ILE A 124 5.87 5.75 17.23
C ILE A 124 5.22 7.07 16.81
N LEU A 125 4.49 7.09 15.70
CA LEU A 125 3.79 8.29 15.23
C LEU A 125 2.50 8.48 16.02
N ASP A 126 2.36 9.67 16.60
CA ASP A 126 1.08 10.16 17.13
C ASP A 126 0.25 10.76 15.99
N GLY A 127 -0.47 9.90 15.26
CA GLY A 127 -1.28 10.31 14.11
C GLY A 127 -2.02 9.15 13.44
N PRO A 128 -2.93 9.45 12.49
CA PRO A 128 -3.70 8.43 11.80
C PRO A 128 -2.81 7.70 10.78
N THR A 129 -2.39 6.48 11.13
CA THR A 129 -1.74 5.53 10.22
C THR A 129 -2.63 4.29 10.05
N PRO A 130 -2.57 3.61 8.89
CA PRO A 130 -3.19 2.31 8.78
C PRO A 130 -2.50 1.32 9.73
N THR A 131 -3.29 0.46 10.35
CA THR A 131 -2.81 -0.77 10.98
C THR A 131 -2.23 -1.65 9.88
N VAL A 132 -0.92 -1.87 9.93
CA VAL A 132 -0.23 -2.78 9.02
C VAL A 132 -0.07 -4.12 9.71
N PHE A 133 -0.61 -5.16 9.09
CA PHE A 133 -0.56 -6.51 9.60
C PHE A 133 0.76 -7.18 9.25
N LYS A 134 1.28 -6.95 8.04
CA LYS A 134 2.55 -7.53 7.59
C LYS A 134 3.13 -6.78 6.41
N THR A 135 4.46 -6.68 6.37
CA THR A 135 5.23 -6.19 5.23
C THR A 135 6.13 -7.30 4.71
N VAL A 136 6.30 -7.37 3.39
CA VAL A 136 7.27 -8.24 2.72
C VAL A 136 8.09 -7.37 1.78
N GLU A 137 9.41 -7.37 1.96
CA GLU A 137 10.32 -6.65 1.06
C GLU A 137 10.22 -7.21 -0.35
N TRP A 138 10.36 -6.35 -1.35
CA TRP A 138 10.39 -6.76 -2.75
C TRP A 138 11.83 -7.05 -3.15
N ILE A 139 12.12 -8.31 -3.50
CA ILE A 139 13.43 -8.72 -4.01
C ILE A 139 13.31 -8.89 -5.52
N LEU A 140 13.97 -8.00 -6.27
CA LEU A 140 13.88 -7.95 -7.72
C LEU A 140 14.22 -9.31 -8.34
N ASP A 141 13.38 -9.77 -9.26
CA ASP A 141 13.51 -11.05 -9.99
C ASP A 141 13.50 -12.32 -9.12
N GLU A 142 13.33 -12.22 -7.80
CA GLU A 142 13.30 -13.35 -6.87
C GLU A 142 11.94 -13.55 -6.20
N SER A 143 11.36 -12.50 -5.61
CA SER A 143 10.10 -12.61 -4.85
C SER A 143 9.31 -11.31 -4.84
N GLU A 144 7.97 -11.40 -4.95
CA GLU A 144 7.09 -10.24 -4.84
C GLU A 144 7.11 -9.65 -3.43
N GLY A 145 7.12 -8.32 -3.34
CA GLY A 145 6.87 -7.62 -2.09
C GLY A 145 5.37 -7.47 -1.82
N CYS A 146 5.01 -7.07 -0.60
CA CYS A 146 3.67 -6.54 -0.33
C CYS A 146 3.62 -5.75 0.98
N ILE A 147 2.55 -4.97 1.13
CA ILE A 147 2.11 -4.43 2.41
C ILE A 147 0.65 -4.86 2.60
N HIS A 148 0.41 -5.66 3.63
CA HIS A 148 -0.91 -6.08 4.05
C HIS A 148 -1.37 -5.23 5.23
N MET A 149 -2.48 -4.51 5.05
CA MET A 149 -2.93 -3.48 5.98
C MET A 149 -4.46 -3.40 6.03
N GLU A 150 -4.97 -2.65 7.02
CA GLU A 150 -6.40 -2.43 7.16
C GLU A 150 -7.02 -1.72 5.94
N ASP A 151 -8.30 -1.99 5.68
CA ASP A 151 -9.07 -1.24 4.69
C ASP A 151 -9.61 0.07 5.29
N LEU A 152 -9.03 1.19 4.84
CA LEU A 152 -9.42 2.52 5.28
C LEU A 152 -10.65 3.08 4.55
N THR A 153 -11.27 2.37 3.60
CA THR A 153 -12.34 2.90 2.73
C THR A 153 -13.51 3.52 3.51
N MET A 154 -13.81 3.00 4.71
CA MET A 154 -14.92 3.52 5.54
C MET A 154 -14.60 4.81 6.29
N ARG A 155 -13.32 5.17 6.43
CA ARG A 155 -12.86 6.32 7.24
C ARG A 155 -11.77 7.17 6.59
N GLY A 156 -11.40 6.84 5.37
CA GLY A 156 -10.36 7.49 4.58
C GLY A 156 -10.87 7.83 3.20
N ARG A 157 -10.16 8.74 2.53
CA ARG A 157 -10.44 9.14 1.15
C ARG A 157 -9.15 9.41 0.43
N THR A 158 -9.05 8.91 -0.79
CA THR A 158 -8.01 9.33 -1.74
C THR A 158 -8.46 10.62 -2.41
N MET A 159 -7.57 11.62 -2.45
CA MET A 159 -7.79 12.86 -3.18
C MET A 159 -6.81 12.92 -4.36
N THR A 160 -7.33 13.36 -5.50
CA THR A 160 -6.54 13.71 -6.68
C THR A 160 -5.89 15.08 -6.49
N TYR A 161 -4.83 15.35 -7.25
CA TYR A 161 -4.07 16.59 -7.15
C TYR A 161 -4.90 17.87 -7.41
N PHE A 162 -5.98 17.76 -8.21
CA PHE A 162 -6.82 18.90 -8.58
C PHE A 162 -7.96 19.17 -7.59
N GLU A 163 -8.16 18.30 -6.60
CA GLU A 163 -9.19 18.51 -5.59
C GLU A 163 -8.72 19.50 -4.53
N THR A 164 -9.61 20.43 -4.17
CA THR A 164 -9.34 21.41 -3.12
C THR A 164 -9.82 20.92 -1.76
N VAL A 165 -9.14 21.36 -0.72
CA VAL A 165 -9.50 21.11 0.68
C VAL A 165 -9.93 22.42 1.36
N ASN A 166 -10.84 22.32 2.31
CA ASN A 166 -11.25 23.48 3.09
C ASN A 166 -10.20 23.85 4.16
N LEU A 167 -10.32 25.05 4.74
CA LEU A 167 -9.37 25.54 5.74
C LEU A 167 -9.23 24.62 6.97
N ALA A 168 -10.30 23.95 7.40
CA ALA A 168 -10.24 23.03 8.52
C ALA A 168 -9.42 21.77 8.18
N GLN A 169 -9.57 21.24 6.98
CA GLN A 169 -8.77 20.12 6.47
C GLN A 169 -7.30 20.49 6.32
N ILE A 170 -6.99 21.70 5.81
CA ILE A 170 -5.61 22.21 5.72
C ILE A 170 -4.97 22.30 7.11
N LYS A 171 -5.68 22.88 8.09
CA LYS A 171 -5.19 22.96 9.48
C LYS A 171 -4.90 21.58 10.06
N CYS A 172 -5.80 20.62 9.84
CA CYS A 172 -5.63 19.23 10.27
C CYS A 172 -4.40 18.58 9.61
N LEU A 173 -4.23 18.75 8.30
CA LEU A 173 -3.07 18.24 7.55
C LEU A 173 -1.75 18.82 8.09
N ILE A 174 -1.69 20.14 8.28
CA ILE A 174 -0.50 20.82 8.83
C ILE A 174 -0.19 20.29 10.24
N GLN A 175 -1.20 20.07 11.09
CA GLN A 175 -1.01 19.51 12.42
C GLN A 175 -0.43 18.09 12.36
N HIS A 176 -0.97 17.21 11.51
CA HIS A 176 -0.44 15.86 11.34
C HIS A 176 0.98 15.86 10.77
N LEU A 177 1.29 16.72 9.79
CA LEU A 177 2.64 16.88 9.25
C LEU A 177 3.62 17.40 10.31
N ALA A 178 3.20 18.37 11.13
CA ALA A 178 4.01 18.90 12.21
C ALA A 178 4.30 17.83 13.28
N HIS A 179 3.30 17.03 13.66
CA HIS A 179 3.49 15.91 14.59
C HIS A 179 4.40 14.84 13.99
N MET A 180 4.21 14.47 12.72
CA MET A 180 5.07 13.51 12.04
C MET A 180 6.54 13.99 12.01
N HIS A 181 6.79 15.24 11.59
CA HIS A 181 8.13 15.80 11.57
C HIS A 181 8.74 15.87 12.98
N LYS A 182 7.97 16.30 13.99
CA LYS A 182 8.43 16.32 15.38
C LYS A 182 8.82 14.91 15.85
N ASN A 183 7.97 13.91 15.63
CA ASN A 183 8.23 12.53 16.07
C ASN A 183 9.46 11.96 15.36
N ILE A 184 9.63 12.17 14.05
CA ILE A 184 10.81 11.69 13.31
C ILE A 184 12.10 12.39 13.79
N LEU A 185 12.09 13.72 13.94
CA LEU A 185 13.27 14.48 14.31
C LEU A 185 13.67 14.25 15.77
N CYS A 186 12.70 14.14 16.67
CA CYS A 186 12.92 14.00 18.11
C CYS A 186 12.98 12.55 18.60
N SER A 187 12.63 11.55 17.78
CA SER A 187 12.75 10.15 18.20
C SER A 187 14.20 9.65 18.21
N ASP A 188 14.46 8.67 19.05
CA ASP A 188 15.73 7.95 19.13
C ASP A 188 15.88 6.86 18.05
N THR A 189 15.10 6.90 16.96
CA THR A 189 15.17 5.94 15.86
C THR A 189 16.45 6.14 15.04
N LYS A 190 17.61 5.84 15.65
CA LYS A 190 18.93 5.88 15.02
C LYS A 190 18.94 5.06 13.73
N ILE A 191 18.28 3.90 13.72
CA ILE A 191 18.15 3.03 12.55
C ILE A 191 17.52 3.78 11.36
N TRP A 192 16.40 4.49 11.58
CA TRP A 192 15.79 5.30 10.52
C TRP A 192 16.72 6.42 10.04
N LYS A 193 17.31 7.14 11.00
CA LYS A 193 18.18 8.28 10.72
C LYS A 193 19.45 7.87 9.95
N GLU A 194 20.04 6.73 10.30
CA GLU A 194 21.24 6.20 9.64
C GLU A 194 20.94 5.66 8.25
N LYS A 195 19.78 5.01 8.06
CA LYS A 195 19.38 4.37 6.81
C LYS A 195 18.84 5.36 5.76
N HIS A 196 18.07 6.37 6.18
CA HIS A 196 17.25 7.18 5.24
C HIS A 196 17.60 8.68 5.17
N LEU A 197 18.23 9.30 6.19
CA LEU A 197 18.58 10.73 6.11
C LEU A 197 19.80 11.01 5.21
N LYS A 198 20.56 9.98 4.83
CA LYS A 198 21.77 10.12 4.01
C LYS A 198 21.52 9.92 2.50
N SER A 199 20.35 9.45 2.08
CA SER A 199 20.08 9.01 0.70
C SER A 199 18.98 9.81 -0.02
N SER A 200 18.94 11.13 0.13
CA SER A 200 17.94 11.99 -0.52
C SER A 200 18.13 12.19 -2.03
N THR A 201 19.05 11.48 -2.67
CA THR A 201 19.37 11.64 -4.11
C THR A 201 18.36 10.97 -5.04
N GLY A 202 17.86 9.77 -4.70
CA GLY A 202 17.00 8.98 -5.59
C GLY A 202 15.63 9.62 -5.91
N PHE A 203 15.04 10.38 -4.97
CA PHE A 203 13.76 11.06 -5.23
C PHE A 203 13.92 12.27 -6.17
N ILE A 204 15.05 12.96 -6.09
CA ILE A 204 15.37 14.07 -7.01
C ILE A 204 15.57 13.52 -8.42
N GLU A 205 16.31 12.40 -8.56
CA GLU A 205 16.49 11.74 -9.85
C GLU A 205 15.16 11.31 -10.49
N VAL A 206 14.22 10.75 -9.72
CA VAL A 206 12.89 10.40 -10.24
C VAL A 206 12.07 11.63 -10.63
N LEU A 207 12.11 12.70 -9.83
CA LEU A 207 11.43 13.96 -10.17
C LEU A 207 12.01 14.60 -11.43
N ASP A 208 13.33 14.60 -11.59
CA ASP A 208 14.00 15.12 -12.78
C ASP A 208 13.62 14.31 -14.02
N MET A 209 13.60 12.97 -13.92
CA MET A 209 13.12 12.09 -15.00
C MET A 209 11.64 12.28 -15.34
N MET A 210 10.78 12.49 -14.33
CA MET A 210 9.37 12.82 -14.53
C MET A 210 9.22 14.18 -15.22
N ASN A 211 10.00 15.18 -14.81
CA ASN A 211 10.01 16.51 -15.43
C ASN A 211 10.48 16.43 -16.88
N GLU A 212 11.52 15.66 -17.19
CA GLU A 212 11.96 15.42 -18.56
C GLU A 212 10.88 14.75 -19.40
N SER A 213 10.17 13.75 -18.83
CA SER A 213 9.06 13.07 -19.51
C SER A 213 7.88 14.01 -19.76
N VAL A 214 7.55 14.89 -18.80
CA VAL A 214 6.54 15.94 -18.95
C VAL A 214 6.96 16.95 -20.00
N GLU A 215 8.22 17.39 -20.03
CA GLU A 215 8.73 18.29 -21.07
C GLU A 215 8.67 17.67 -22.46
N VAL A 216 9.02 16.39 -22.61
CA VAL A 216 8.91 15.67 -23.88
C VAL A 216 7.45 15.56 -24.32
N LEU A 217 6.53 15.31 -23.39
CA LEU A 217 5.09 15.29 -23.67
C LEU A 217 4.57 16.68 -24.06
N LEU A 218 4.99 17.74 -23.36
CA LEU A 218 4.66 19.12 -23.69
C LEU A 218 5.24 19.58 -25.04
N LYS A 219 6.39 19.04 -25.46
CA LYS A 219 6.98 19.28 -26.79
C LYS A 219 6.30 18.49 -27.90
N LYS A 220 5.74 17.31 -27.60
CA LYS A 220 4.97 16.49 -28.56
C LYS A 220 3.53 16.96 -28.73
N CYS A 221 2.94 17.49 -27.67
CA CYS A 221 1.70 18.23 -27.73
C CYS A 221 2.05 19.66 -28.17
N ASP A 222 2.16 19.92 -29.46
CA ASP A 222 2.30 21.28 -30.01
C ASP A 222 1.22 22.21 -29.42
N PHE A 223 1.51 22.80 -28.27
CA PHE A 223 0.89 24.03 -27.79
C PHE A 223 1.58 25.15 -28.57
N GLU A 224 1.47 25.10 -29.90
CA GLU A 224 1.58 26.31 -30.70
C GLU A 224 0.52 27.26 -30.16
N GLY A 225 0.98 28.34 -29.53
CA GLY A 225 0.18 29.29 -28.78
C GLY A 225 -0.95 29.91 -29.61
N LYS A 226 -2.08 29.20 -29.72
CA LYS A 226 -3.36 29.81 -30.06
C LYS A 226 -3.87 30.47 -28.79
N SER A 227 -3.51 31.76 -28.67
CA SER A 227 -4.21 32.75 -27.87
C SER A 227 -5.73 32.46 -27.91
N LEU A 228 -6.26 32.01 -26.78
CA LEU A 228 -7.70 31.99 -26.54
C LEU A 228 -8.12 33.47 -26.46
N LYS A 229 -8.71 33.97 -27.55
CA LYS A 229 -9.43 35.23 -27.57
C LYS A 229 -10.71 35.14 -26.77
#